data_AF-A0AAV0NMH7-F1
#
_entry.id   AF-A0AAV0NMH7-F1
#
_cell.length_a   1.000
_cell.length_b   1.000
_cell.length_c   1.000
_cell.angle_alpha   90.00
_cell.angle_beta   90.00
_cell.angle_gamma   90.00
#
_symmetry.space_group_name_H-M   'P 1'
#
loop_
_entity.id
_entity.type
_entity.pdbx_description
1 polymer ?
#
loop_
_entity_poly.entity_id
_entity_poly.type
_entity_poly.pdbx_seq_one_letter_code
_entity_poly.pdbx_strand_id
1 'polypeptide(L)'
;MEDLLPKKSPLTVAKCQNHLNLVVVNNVPLFFNIRDGPYMPTLRLLHQYPEIMKKLQVDRGAIRFVLSGANIMCPGLTSPGGILDDEVEAETPVAIMAEGKQHALAIGFTKMSAKDIRSINKGIGVDNIHYLNDGLWKVDRLWSAWIEKGL
;
A
#
# COMPACT_ATOMS: atom_id res chain seq x y z
N MET A 1 12.21 -12.15 11.16
CA MET A 1 12.22 -10.80 11.77
C MET A 1 13.65 -10.28 11.94
N GLU A 2 14.61 -11.12 12.33
CA GLU A 2 16.03 -10.72 12.43
C GLU A 2 16.66 -10.33 11.07
N ASP A 3 16.18 -10.89 9.96
CA ASP A 3 16.64 -10.49 8.61
C ASP A 3 16.12 -9.11 8.18
N LEU A 4 14.89 -8.77 8.59
CA LEU A 4 14.23 -7.51 8.20
C LEU A 4 14.67 -6.34 9.07
N LEU A 5 14.80 -6.58 10.38
CA LEU A 5 15.21 -5.59 11.38
C LEU A 5 16.41 -6.14 12.17
N PRO A 6 17.63 -6.14 11.61
CA PRO A 6 18.80 -6.66 12.28
C PRO A 6 19.12 -5.83 13.52
N LYS A 7 19.34 -6.47 14.67
CA LYS A 7 19.63 -5.80 15.96
C LYS A 7 20.83 -4.83 15.91
N LYS A 8 21.77 -5.06 14.99
CA LYS A 8 22.99 -4.26 14.83
C LYS A 8 22.87 -3.14 13.80
N SER A 9 21.79 -3.11 13.03
CA SER A 9 21.57 -2.08 12.01
C SER A 9 20.76 -0.92 12.61
N PRO A 10 21.14 0.35 12.35
CA PRO A 10 20.34 1.47 12.78
C PRO A 10 18.99 1.47 12.05
N LEU A 11 17.92 1.67 12.83
CA LEU A 11 16.60 1.98 12.31
C LEU A 11 16.47 3.50 12.27
N THR A 12 16.30 4.06 11.08
CA THR A 12 16.22 5.51 10.87
C THR A 12 14.84 5.88 10.36
N VAL A 13 14.34 7.04 10.77
CA VAL A 13 13.12 7.63 10.21
C VAL A 13 13.52 8.80 9.31
N ALA A 14 13.35 8.64 8.00
CA ALA A 14 13.53 9.72 7.04
C ALA A 14 12.21 10.49 6.92
N LYS A 15 12.27 11.82 7.13
CA LYS A 15 11.12 12.71 6.98
C LYS A 15 11.12 13.31 5.58
N CYS A 16 10.05 13.11 4.84
CA CYS A 16 9.88 13.61 3.48
C CYS A 16 8.84 14.74 3.46
N GLN A 17 8.70 15.39 2.30
CA GLN A 17 7.63 16.35 2.05
C GLN A 17 6.23 15.72 2.26
N ASN A 18 5.21 16.56 2.44
CA ASN A 18 3.81 16.16 2.63
C ASN A 18 3.56 15.27 3.87
N HIS A 19 4.41 15.38 4.89
CA HIS A 19 4.33 14.61 6.14
C HIS A 19 4.46 13.09 5.94
N LEU A 20 5.11 12.66 4.87
CA LEU A 20 5.48 11.26 4.69
C LEU A 20 6.72 10.96 5.54
N ASN A 21 6.66 9.97 6.41
CA ASN A 21 7.85 9.44 7.09
C ASN A 21 8.12 8.01 6.62
N LEU A 22 9.40 7.69 6.43
CA LEU A 22 9.87 6.37 6.00
C LEU A 22 10.69 5.73 7.11
N VAL A 23 10.36 4.49 7.46
CA VAL A 23 11.22 3.65 8.32
C VAL A 23 12.22 2.94 7.43
N VAL A 24 13.50 3.23 7.64
CA VAL A 24 14.60 2.84 6.78
C VAL A 24 15.58 1.99 7.59
N VAL A 25 15.96 0.85 7.02
CA VAL A 25 16.99 -0.03 7.57
C VAL A 25 17.96 -0.39 6.45
N ASN A 26 19.26 -0.22 6.70
CA ASN A 26 20.30 -0.45 5.68
C ASN A 26 20.00 0.27 4.35
N ASN A 27 19.53 1.52 4.44
CA ASN A 27 19.13 2.38 3.32
C ASN A 27 17.92 1.88 2.50
N VAL A 28 17.20 0.86 2.95
CA VAL A 28 15.99 0.36 2.29
C VAL A 28 14.75 0.85 3.03
N PRO A 29 13.80 1.53 2.37
CA PRO A 29 12.51 1.88 2.96
C PRO A 29 11.63 0.64 3.15
N LEU A 30 11.28 0.34 4.40
CA LEU A 30 10.50 -0.85 4.76
C LEU A 30 9.05 -0.50 5.06
N PHE A 31 8.83 0.55 5.84
CA PHE A 31 7.50 1.03 6.21
C PHE A 31 7.39 2.52 5.93
N PHE A 32 6.17 2.99 5.77
CA PHE A 32 5.87 4.41 5.66
C PHE A 32 4.65 4.76 6.49
N ASN A 33 4.56 6.01 6.92
CA ASN A 33 3.32 6.57 7.45
C ASN A 33 3.14 8.00 6.93
N ILE A 34 1.90 8.47 6.87
CA ILE A 34 1.57 9.83 6.45
C ILE A 34 0.95 10.56 7.63
N ARG A 35 1.51 11.71 8.02
CA ARG A 35 1.15 12.46 9.23
C ARG A 35 1.23 11.55 10.47
N ASP A 36 0.13 11.41 11.20
CA ASP A 36 -0.03 10.57 12.39
C ASP A 36 -0.79 9.27 12.08
N GLY A 37 -0.94 8.92 10.79
CA GLY A 37 -1.54 7.67 10.36
C GLY A 37 -0.67 6.45 10.73
N PRO A 38 -1.25 5.24 10.66
CA PRO A 38 -0.54 4.02 11.00
C PRO A 38 0.61 3.73 10.02
N TYR A 39 1.61 2.99 10.48
CA TYR A 39 2.66 2.49 9.60
C TYR A 39 2.13 1.40 8.67
N MET A 40 2.40 1.55 7.39
CA MET A 40 2.10 0.58 6.34
C MET A 40 3.41 0.04 5.74
N PRO A 41 3.46 -1.21 5.30
CA PRO A 41 4.62 -1.71 4.56
C PRO A 41 4.72 -0.99 3.21
N THR A 42 5.93 -0.84 2.66
CA THR A 42 6.07 -0.48 1.25
C THR A 42 5.59 -1.64 0.37
N LEU A 43 5.23 -1.36 -0.89
CA LEU A 43 4.86 -2.42 -1.83
C LEU A 43 5.99 -3.45 -2.01
N ARG A 44 7.26 -3.01 -1.97
CA ARG A 44 8.42 -3.90 -2.04
C ARG A 44 8.49 -4.86 -0.87
N LEU A 45 8.20 -4.37 0.35
CA LEU A 45 8.14 -5.22 1.54
C LEU A 45 6.95 -6.18 1.45
N LEU A 46 5.79 -5.68 1.06
CA LEU A 46 4.58 -6.48 0.91
C LEU A 46 4.74 -7.58 -0.16
N HIS A 47 5.51 -7.33 -1.24
CA HIS A 47 5.79 -8.35 -2.25
C HIS A 47 6.67 -9.49 -1.72
N GLN A 48 7.50 -9.24 -0.71
CA GLN A 48 8.30 -10.26 -0.03
C GLN A 48 7.49 -11.01 1.04
N TYR A 49 6.55 -10.33 1.69
CA TYR A 49 5.72 -10.89 2.75
C TYR A 49 4.23 -10.63 2.46
N PRO A 50 3.63 -11.29 1.45
CA PRO A 50 2.29 -10.98 0.97
C PRO A 50 1.19 -11.21 2.02
N GLU A 51 1.43 -12.01 3.05
CA GLU A 51 0.44 -12.35 4.08
C GLU A 51 0.33 -11.33 5.22
N ILE A 52 1.14 -10.26 5.23
CA ILE A 52 1.12 -9.25 6.31
C ILE A 52 -0.07 -8.28 6.20
N MET A 53 -0.82 -8.33 5.11
CA MET A 53 -2.02 -7.50 4.87
C MET A 53 -3.17 -8.33 4.32
N LYS A 54 -4.39 -7.97 4.71
CA LYS A 54 -5.61 -8.45 4.05
C LYS A 54 -5.61 -7.98 2.59
N LYS A 55 -6.11 -8.82 1.69
CA LYS A 55 -6.05 -8.61 0.24
C LYS A 55 -7.45 -8.43 -0.34
N LEU A 56 -7.64 -7.40 -1.14
CA LEU A 56 -8.79 -7.26 -2.04
C LEU A 56 -8.28 -7.30 -3.47
N GLN A 57 -9.10 -7.73 -4.43
CA GLN A 57 -8.72 -7.77 -5.84
C GLN A 57 -9.62 -6.87 -6.67
N VAL A 58 -9.01 -6.09 -7.55
CA VAL A 58 -9.72 -5.35 -8.60
C VAL A 58 -9.70 -6.12 -9.92
N ASP A 59 -10.76 -5.95 -10.71
CA ASP A 59 -10.79 -6.45 -12.08
C ASP A 59 -9.77 -5.80 -13.02
N ARG A 60 -9.59 -6.42 -14.19
CA ARG A 60 -8.70 -5.93 -15.25
C ARG A 60 -8.96 -4.48 -15.69
N GLY A 61 -10.21 -4.04 -15.70
CA GLY A 61 -10.60 -2.70 -16.17
C GLY A 61 -10.10 -1.60 -15.24
N ALA A 62 -10.01 -1.88 -13.94
CA ALA A 62 -9.54 -0.95 -12.93
C ALA A 62 -8.01 -0.80 -12.88
N ILE A 63 -7.24 -1.83 -13.29
CA ILE A 63 -5.77 -1.90 -13.13
C ILE A 63 -5.06 -0.61 -13.57
N ARG A 64 -5.34 -0.13 -14.78
CA ARG A 64 -4.66 1.06 -15.34
C ARG A 64 -4.89 2.32 -14.51
N PHE A 65 -6.07 2.44 -13.89
CA PHE A 65 -6.46 3.60 -13.11
C PHE A 65 -5.78 3.56 -11.74
N VAL A 66 -5.73 2.38 -11.11
CA VAL A 66 -5.03 2.19 -9.83
C VAL A 66 -3.53 2.46 -9.99
N LEU A 67 -2.92 2.01 -11.10
CA LEU A 67 -1.53 2.33 -11.46
C LEU A 67 -1.29 3.81 -11.77
N SER A 68 -2.36 4.60 -11.89
CA SER A 68 -2.30 6.06 -12.05
C SER A 68 -2.66 6.80 -10.76
N GLY A 69 -2.80 6.09 -9.64
CA GLY A 69 -3.12 6.67 -8.33
C GLY A 69 -4.60 6.91 -8.06
N ALA A 70 -5.51 6.39 -8.89
CA ALA A 70 -6.94 6.51 -8.63
C ALA A 70 -7.35 5.68 -7.40
N ASN A 71 -8.36 6.17 -6.68
CA ASN A 71 -9.07 5.40 -5.66
C ASN A 71 -9.79 4.19 -6.28
N ILE A 72 -10.01 3.17 -5.45
CA ILE A 72 -10.68 1.95 -5.89
C ILE A 72 -12.17 2.11 -5.67
N MET A 73 -12.93 2.04 -6.76
CA MET A 73 -14.38 2.16 -6.75
C MET A 73 -15.03 0.82 -6.45
N CYS A 74 -16.16 0.81 -5.73
CA CYS A 74 -16.86 -0.42 -5.36
C CYS A 74 -17.14 -1.35 -6.56
N PRO A 75 -17.60 -0.87 -7.74
CA PRO A 75 -17.81 -1.74 -8.90
C PRO A 75 -16.58 -2.53 -9.36
N GLY A 76 -15.37 -1.98 -9.16
CA GLY A 76 -14.14 -2.67 -9.52
C GLY A 76 -13.78 -3.84 -8.59
N LEU A 77 -14.39 -3.89 -7.39
CA LEU A 77 -14.20 -4.92 -6.37
C LEU A 77 -15.31 -5.97 -6.36
N THR A 78 -16.47 -5.65 -6.92
CA THR A 78 -17.68 -6.51 -6.93
C THR A 78 -17.97 -7.14 -8.29
N SER A 79 -17.21 -6.77 -9.32
CA SER A 79 -17.30 -7.36 -10.66
C SER A 79 -16.82 -8.83 -10.66
N PRO A 80 -17.04 -9.60 -11.74
CA PRO A 80 -16.61 -11.00 -11.80
C PRO A 80 -15.10 -11.24 -11.59
N GLY A 81 -14.27 -10.23 -11.88
CA GLY A 81 -12.82 -10.26 -11.63
C GLY A 81 -12.41 -9.69 -10.28
N GLY A 82 -13.34 -9.04 -9.56
CA GLY A 82 -13.13 -8.49 -8.23
C GLY A 82 -13.25 -9.56 -7.14
N ILE A 83 -12.46 -9.42 -6.07
CA ILE A 83 -12.50 -10.32 -4.91
C ILE A 83 -12.49 -9.46 -3.65
N LEU A 84 -13.40 -9.77 -2.74
CA LEU A 84 -13.50 -9.17 -1.42
C LEU A 84 -13.37 -10.24 -0.35
N ASP A 85 -12.71 -9.89 0.75
CA ASP A 85 -12.76 -10.63 2.01
C ASP A 85 -13.85 -9.98 2.87
N ASP A 86 -14.95 -10.70 3.09
CA ASP A 86 -16.15 -10.18 3.79
C ASP A 86 -15.91 -9.90 5.29
N GLU A 87 -14.74 -10.28 5.84
CA GLU A 87 -14.31 -9.93 7.20
C GLU A 87 -13.65 -8.54 7.30
N VAL A 88 -13.35 -7.91 6.16
CA VAL A 88 -12.67 -6.61 6.15
C VAL A 88 -13.66 -5.50 6.50
N GLU A 89 -13.39 -4.82 7.60
CA GLU A 89 -14.17 -3.68 8.09
C GLU A 89 -13.74 -2.36 7.44
N ALA A 90 -14.49 -1.29 7.67
CA ALA A 90 -14.09 0.07 7.26
C ALA A 90 -12.79 0.51 7.97
N GLU A 91 -12.08 1.47 7.38
CA GLU A 91 -10.81 2.03 7.87
C GLU A 91 -9.71 0.97 8.10
N THR A 92 -9.80 -0.16 7.39
CA THR A 92 -8.84 -1.27 7.47
C THR A 92 -7.76 -1.12 6.38
N PRO A 93 -6.47 -1.24 6.73
CA PRO A 93 -5.40 -1.25 5.73
C PRO A 93 -5.45 -2.52 4.90
N VAL A 94 -5.45 -2.37 3.57
CA VAL A 94 -5.58 -3.48 2.61
C VAL A 94 -4.56 -3.38 1.49
N ALA A 95 -4.11 -4.55 1.04
CA ALA A 95 -3.39 -4.73 -0.20
C ALA A 95 -4.39 -4.86 -1.36
N ILE A 96 -4.17 -4.12 -2.43
CA ILE A 96 -4.95 -4.23 -3.66
C ILE A 96 -4.19 -5.11 -4.63
N MET A 97 -4.80 -6.22 -5.02
CA MET A 97 -4.35 -7.19 -6.01
C MET A 97 -5.00 -6.90 -7.36
N ALA A 98 -4.36 -7.33 -8.45
CA ALA A 98 -4.93 -7.27 -9.79
C ALA A 98 -5.31 -8.67 -10.26
N GLU A 99 -6.47 -8.79 -10.90
CA GLU A 99 -6.90 -10.02 -11.56
C GLU A 99 -5.80 -10.57 -12.48
N GLY A 100 -5.38 -11.82 -12.23
CA GLY A 100 -4.33 -12.49 -13.00
C GLY A 100 -2.89 -12.02 -12.71
N LYS A 101 -2.65 -11.33 -11.60
CA LYS A 101 -1.31 -10.92 -11.14
C LYS A 101 -1.02 -11.47 -9.74
N GLN A 102 0.25 -11.77 -9.49
CA GLN A 102 0.71 -12.36 -8.22
C GLN A 102 1.01 -11.32 -7.14
N HIS A 103 1.34 -10.10 -7.54
CA HIS A 103 1.77 -9.04 -6.65
C HIS A 103 0.72 -7.94 -6.52
N ALA A 104 0.65 -7.34 -5.33
CA ALA A 104 -0.19 -6.17 -5.06
C ALA A 104 0.23 -5.00 -5.96
N LEU A 105 -0.74 -4.27 -6.52
CA LEU A 105 -0.47 -3.05 -7.28
C LEU A 105 -0.65 -1.77 -6.46
N ALA A 106 -1.34 -1.85 -5.32
CA ALA A 106 -1.52 -0.72 -4.42
C ALA A 106 -1.76 -1.16 -2.97
N ILE A 107 -1.67 -0.19 -2.07
CA ILE A 107 -1.98 -0.26 -0.65
C ILE A 107 -2.94 0.90 -0.35
N GLY A 108 -3.97 0.63 0.46
CA GLY A 108 -4.99 1.62 0.77
C GLY A 108 -5.73 1.34 2.07
N PHE A 109 -6.71 2.19 2.38
CA PHE A 109 -7.67 1.99 3.48
C PHE A 109 -9.07 1.84 2.92
N THR A 110 -9.80 0.85 3.43
CA THR A 110 -11.23 0.73 3.12
C THR A 110 -11.99 1.95 3.62
N LYS A 111 -12.85 2.52 2.77
CA LYS A 111 -13.78 3.60 3.14
C LYS A 111 -15.11 3.10 3.69
N MET A 112 -15.37 1.81 3.50
CA MET A 112 -16.57 1.10 3.92
C MET A 112 -16.22 -0.38 4.09
N SER A 113 -17.00 -1.11 4.89
CA SER A 113 -16.77 -2.55 5.09
C SER A 113 -16.91 -3.31 3.76
N ALA A 114 -16.28 -4.48 3.62
CA ALA A 114 -16.43 -5.31 2.42
C ALA A 114 -17.90 -5.69 2.14
N LYS A 115 -18.70 -5.87 3.19
CA LYS A 115 -20.15 -6.11 3.10
C LYS A 115 -20.89 -4.89 2.51
N ASP A 116 -20.51 -3.69 2.91
CA ASP A 116 -21.07 -2.45 2.35
C ASP A 116 -20.61 -2.22 0.91
N ILE A 117 -19.33 -2.47 0.60
CA ILE A 117 -18.81 -2.41 -0.78
C ILE A 117 -19.66 -3.30 -1.69
N ARG A 118 -19.95 -4.52 -1.24
CA ARG A 118 -20.74 -5.51 -2.00
C ARG A 118 -22.20 -5.08 -2.16
N SER A 119 -22.84 -4.63 -1.09
CA SER A 119 -24.27 -4.32 -1.09
C SER A 119 -24.61 -2.97 -1.74
N ILE A 120 -23.83 -1.92 -1.46
CA ILE A 120 -24.03 -0.57 -2.01
C ILE A 120 -23.54 -0.49 -3.44
N ASN A 121 -22.41 -1.12 -3.74
CA ASN A 121 -21.79 -1.20 -5.07
C ASN A 121 -21.65 0.17 -5.79
N LYS A 122 -21.39 1.24 -5.03
CA LYS A 122 -21.27 2.60 -5.55
C LYS A 122 -20.33 3.41 -4.67
N GLY A 123 -19.58 4.33 -5.29
CA GLY A 123 -18.65 5.22 -4.60
C GLY A 123 -17.26 4.62 -4.43
N ILE A 124 -16.44 5.26 -3.59
CA ILE A 124 -15.08 4.83 -3.27
C ILE A 124 -15.15 3.73 -2.22
N GLY A 125 -14.64 2.54 -2.55
CA GLY A 125 -14.50 1.43 -1.61
C GLY A 125 -13.18 1.45 -0.85
N VAL A 126 -12.10 1.87 -1.50
CA VAL A 126 -10.76 1.99 -0.89
C VAL A 126 -10.07 3.28 -1.37
N ASP A 127 -9.55 4.06 -0.42
CA ASP A 127 -8.63 5.15 -0.74
C ASP A 127 -7.25 4.59 -1.07
N ASN A 128 -6.70 5.00 -2.22
CA ASN A 128 -5.36 4.60 -2.64
C ASN A 128 -4.31 5.48 -1.98
N ILE A 129 -3.32 4.88 -1.33
CA ILE A 129 -2.28 5.59 -0.58
C ILE A 129 -0.90 5.39 -1.19
N HIS A 130 -0.60 4.19 -1.66
CA HIS A 130 0.68 3.85 -2.27
C HIS A 130 0.45 2.85 -3.39
N TYR A 131 0.97 3.10 -4.59
CA TYR A 131 0.77 2.25 -5.77
C TYR A 131 2.05 2.05 -6.58
N LEU A 132 2.08 1.01 -7.40
CA LEU A 132 3.22 0.73 -8.28
C LEU A 132 3.46 1.91 -9.23
N ASN A 133 4.74 2.30 -9.35
CA ASN A 133 5.22 3.44 -10.16
C ASN A 133 4.94 4.84 -9.58
N ASP A 134 4.40 4.95 -8.37
CA ASP A 134 4.35 6.22 -7.65
C ASP A 134 5.74 6.68 -7.18
N GLY A 135 5.78 7.83 -6.49
CA GLY A 135 7.03 8.39 -5.98
C GLY A 135 7.74 7.46 -5.00
N LEU A 136 7.01 6.85 -4.06
CA LEU A 136 7.57 5.96 -3.04
C LEU A 136 8.10 4.65 -3.65
N TRP A 137 7.39 4.08 -4.63
CA TRP A 137 7.81 2.87 -5.33
C TRP A 137 9.16 3.03 -6.03
N LYS A 138 9.42 4.22 -6.56
CA LYS A 138 10.68 4.59 -7.23
C LYS A 138 11.85 4.73 -6.26
N VAL A 139 11.59 4.87 -4.96
CA VAL A 139 12.62 4.91 -3.92
C VAL A 139 12.97 3.47 -3.50
N ASP A 140 13.87 2.83 -4.24
CA ASP A 140 14.37 1.50 -3.88
C ASP A 140 15.41 1.54 -2.75
N ARG A 141 16.30 2.53 -2.78
CA ARG A 141 17.25 2.84 -1.71
C ARG A 141 17.42 4.34 -1.52
N LEU A 142 17.65 4.74 -0.28
CA LEU A 142 18.13 6.09 0.02
C LEU A 142 19.66 6.11 -0.09
N TRP A 143 20.19 6.89 -1.03
CA TRP A 143 21.62 7.13 -1.09
C TRP A 143 22.03 8.15 -0.01
N SER A 144 23.19 7.91 0.61
CA SER A 144 23.75 8.73 1.70
C SER A 144 23.83 10.23 1.36
N ALA A 145 23.97 10.59 0.08
CA ALA A 145 24.01 11.98 -0.38
C ALA A 145 22.68 12.75 -0.21
N TRP A 146 21.53 12.07 -0.09
CA TRP A 146 20.23 12.68 0.19
C TRP A 146 19.99 12.87 1.69
N ILE A 147 20.51 11.94 2.50
CA ILE A 147 20.45 12.01 3.97
C ILE A 147 21.29 13.17 4.50
N GLU A 148 22.44 13.46 3.89
CA GLU A 148 23.27 14.62 4.24
C GLU A 148 22.70 15.97 3.74
N LYS A 149 21.76 15.94 2.79
CA LYS A 149 21.20 17.17 2.18
C LYS A 149 19.76 17.49 2.55
N GLY A 150 19.10 16.69 3.39
CA GLY A 150 17.76 17.01 3.90
C GLY A 150 16.72 17.19 2.78
N LEU A 151 16.72 16.28 1.80
CA LEU A 151 15.72 16.20 0.72
C LEU A 151 15.08 14.81 0.69
#